data_AF-A0A2A7MF71-F1
#
_entry.id   AF-A0A2A7MF71-F1
#
_cell.length_a   1.000
_cell.length_b   1.000
_cell.length_c   1.000
_cell.angle_alpha   90.00
_cell.angle_beta   90.00
_cell.angle_gamma   90.00
#
_symmetry.space_group_name_H-M   'P 1'
#
loop_
_entity.id
_entity.type
_entity.pdbx_description
1 polymer ?
#
loop_
_entity_poly.entity_id
_entity_poly.type
_entity_poly.pdbx_seq_one_letter_code
_entity_poly.pdbx_strand_id
1 'polypeptide(L)'
;MLTATEERNLEYIEQRARHNIRGKNFFTTTDVLEEAFWMSKDKAYEVLKNILGRKTIRNSPDAIVDEYIDMLKKGYASIEEQIDIFGGDKASRVESTARIRFKKFAGGTFIDALREVYNVEEDEIMPLIGRYLGSLESQVFSYTIDQESFQRYLESNVEELDAQFKRFMD
;
A
#
# COMPACT_ATOMS: atom_id res chain seq x y z
N MET A 1 5.84 -29.62 5.07
CA MET A 1 4.84 -29.08 6.02
C MET A 1 5.19 -27.61 6.14
N LEU A 2 4.23 -26.70 5.95
CA LEU A 2 4.51 -25.27 6.08
C LEU A 2 4.77 -24.92 7.55
N THR A 3 5.61 -23.93 7.79
CA THR A 3 5.76 -23.29 9.10
C THR A 3 4.53 -22.43 9.40
N ALA A 4 4.29 -22.12 10.68
CA ALA A 4 3.19 -21.23 11.07
C ALA A 4 3.27 -19.84 10.40
N THR A 5 4.49 -19.35 10.13
CA THR A 5 4.72 -18.10 9.41
C THR A 5 4.33 -18.23 7.94
N GLU A 6 4.71 -19.31 7.27
CA GLU A 6 4.34 -19.57 5.87
C GLU A 6 2.84 -19.76 5.69
N GLU A 7 2.15 -20.40 6.64
CA GLU A 7 0.69 -20.53 6.63
C GLU A 7 0.00 -19.16 6.71
N ARG A 8 0.42 -18.30 7.65
CA ARG A 8 -0.10 -16.93 7.77
C ARG A 8 0.16 -16.09 6.53
N ASN A 9 1.35 -16.22 5.94
CA ASN A 9 1.71 -15.50 4.72
C ASN A 9 0.88 -15.97 3.52
N LEU A 10 0.64 -17.28 3.40
CA LEU A 10 -0.20 -17.83 2.34
C LEU A 10 -1.66 -17.40 2.49
N GLU A 11 -2.21 -17.40 3.71
CA GLU A 11 -3.55 -16.86 3.99
C GLU A 11 -3.67 -15.38 3.63
N TYR A 12 -2.65 -14.58 3.95
CA TYR A 12 -2.60 -13.17 3.56
C TYR A 12 -2.62 -13.01 2.03
N ILE A 13 -1.77 -13.76 1.31
CA ILE A 13 -1.72 -13.76 -0.16
C ILE A 13 -3.09 -14.11 -0.74
N GLU A 14 -3.73 -15.17 -0.24
CA GLU A 14 -5.05 -15.61 -0.71
C GLU A 14 -6.12 -14.53 -0.49
N GLN A 15 -6.23 -13.99 0.72
CA GLN A 15 -7.22 -12.95 1.04
C GLN A 15 -7.05 -11.72 0.16
N ARG A 16 -5.80 -11.28 -0.07
CA ARG A 16 -5.50 -10.14 -0.94
C ARG A 16 -5.79 -10.44 -2.40
N ALA A 17 -5.43 -11.62 -2.89
CA ALA A 17 -5.70 -12.03 -4.27
C ALA A 17 -7.21 -11.97 -4.57
N ARG A 18 -8.04 -12.52 -3.67
CA ARG A 18 -9.51 -12.45 -3.79
C ARG A 18 -10.04 -11.02 -3.72
N HIS A 19 -9.50 -10.21 -2.82
CA HIS A 19 -9.89 -8.81 -2.71
C HIS A 19 -9.59 -8.04 -4.01
N ASN A 20 -8.43 -8.27 -4.62
CA ASN A 20 -8.01 -7.56 -5.82
C ASN A 20 -8.92 -7.82 -7.03
N ILE A 21 -9.49 -9.02 -7.14
CA ILE A 21 -10.37 -9.40 -8.27
C ILE A 21 -11.86 -9.16 -8.01
N ARG A 22 -12.25 -8.83 -6.77
CA ARG A 22 -13.65 -8.71 -6.36
C ARG A 22 -14.38 -7.63 -7.17
N GLY A 23 -15.49 -8.01 -7.80
CA GLY A 23 -16.34 -7.10 -8.56
C GLY A 23 -15.76 -6.65 -9.91
N LYS A 24 -14.65 -7.24 -10.35
CA LYS A 24 -14.03 -6.94 -11.65
C LYS A 24 -14.40 -8.00 -12.69
N ASN A 25 -14.45 -7.57 -13.94
CA ASN A 25 -14.62 -8.44 -15.10
C ASN A 25 -13.26 -8.61 -15.79
N PHE A 26 -12.97 -9.84 -16.24
CA PHE A 26 -11.70 -10.20 -16.88
C PHE A 26 -11.96 -10.81 -18.25
N PHE A 27 -11.13 -10.46 -19.23
CA PHE A 27 -11.27 -11.00 -20.59
C PHE A 27 -10.47 -12.28 -20.77
N THR A 28 -9.35 -12.42 -20.06
CA THR A 28 -8.52 -13.62 -20.08
C THR A 28 -8.19 -14.14 -18.68
N THR A 29 -7.88 -15.43 -18.59
CA THR A 29 -7.41 -16.10 -17.36
C THR A 29 -6.07 -15.51 -16.89
N THR A 30 -5.23 -15.05 -17.82
CA THR A 30 -3.99 -14.32 -17.50
C THR A 30 -4.28 -12.98 -16.83
N ASP A 31 -5.30 -12.24 -17.27
CA ASP A 31 -5.68 -10.96 -16.64
C ASP A 31 -6.06 -11.17 -15.16
N VAL A 32 -6.69 -12.30 -14.84
CA VAL A 32 -7.01 -12.67 -13.45
C VAL A 32 -5.74 -12.85 -12.63
N LEU A 33 -4.73 -13.56 -13.14
CA LEU A 33 -3.47 -13.79 -12.41
C LEU A 33 -2.68 -12.49 -12.24
N GLU A 34 -2.62 -11.65 -13.28
CA GLU A 34 -2.00 -10.32 -13.21
C GLU A 34 -2.67 -9.47 -12.13
N GLU A 35 -4.00 -9.44 -12.08
CA GLU A 35 -4.71 -8.59 -11.14
C GLU A 35 -4.73 -9.16 -9.72
N ALA A 36 -4.99 -10.47 -9.58
CA ALA A 36 -5.03 -11.14 -8.29
C ALA A 36 -3.67 -11.08 -7.58
N PHE A 37 -2.60 -11.40 -8.30
CA PHE A 37 -1.28 -11.60 -7.72
C PHE A 37 -0.27 -10.48 -8.06
N TRP A 38 -0.69 -9.44 -8.79
CA TRP A 38 0.17 -8.34 -9.23
C TRP A 38 1.47 -8.80 -9.89
N MET A 39 1.38 -9.88 -10.65
CA MET A 39 2.51 -10.39 -11.43
C MET A 39 2.50 -9.82 -12.84
N SER A 40 3.68 -9.82 -13.48
CA SER A 40 3.77 -9.43 -14.90
C SER A 40 3.01 -10.40 -15.79
N LYS A 41 2.57 -9.92 -16.96
CA LYS A 41 1.92 -10.74 -17.98
C LYS A 41 2.70 -12.00 -18.35
N ASP A 42 4.01 -11.87 -18.55
CA ASP A 42 4.88 -13.02 -18.86
C ASP A 42 4.84 -14.06 -17.74
N LYS A 43 4.89 -13.61 -16.49
CA LYS A 43 4.81 -14.49 -15.34
C LYS A 43 3.42 -15.14 -15.21
N ALA A 44 2.36 -14.38 -15.45
CA ALA A 44 0.99 -14.88 -15.47
C ALA A 44 0.82 -16.00 -16.53
N TYR A 45 1.40 -15.83 -17.72
CA TYR A 45 1.40 -16.88 -18.74
C TYR A 45 2.14 -18.14 -18.30
N GLU A 46 3.32 -18.01 -17.70
CA GLU A 46 4.07 -19.15 -17.17
C GLU A 46 3.26 -19.91 -16.12
N VAL A 47 2.66 -19.19 -15.17
CA VAL A 47 1.84 -19.76 -14.10
C VAL A 47 0.63 -20.47 -14.70
N LEU A 48 -0.10 -19.81 -15.61
CA LEU A 48 -1.27 -20.39 -16.26
C LEU A 48 -0.91 -21.68 -17.02
N LYS A 49 0.20 -21.69 -17.76
CA LYS A 49 0.68 -22.89 -18.47
C LYS A 49 0.94 -24.05 -17.50
N ASN A 50 1.51 -23.76 -16.33
CA ASN A 50 1.76 -24.77 -15.31
C ASN A 50 0.46 -25.29 -14.68
N ILE A 51 -0.53 -24.44 -14.44
CA ILE A 51 -1.86 -24.83 -13.95
C ILE A 51 -2.52 -25.78 -14.94
N LEU A 52 -2.61 -25.37 -16.21
CA LEU A 52 -3.27 -26.13 -17.27
C LEU A 52 -2.54 -27.44 -17.60
N GLY A 53 -1.22 -27.49 -17.43
CA GLY A 53 -0.43 -28.70 -17.60
C GLY A 53 -0.69 -29.78 -16.55
N ARG A 54 -1.28 -29.42 -15.40
CA ARG A 54 -1.55 -30.34 -14.28
C ARG A 54 -2.98 -30.87 -14.26
N LYS A 55 -3.96 -30.04 -14.63
CA LYS A 55 -5.38 -30.42 -14.68
C LYS A 55 -6.22 -29.38 -15.42
N THR A 56 -7.40 -29.83 -15.84
CA THR A 56 -8.46 -28.92 -16.31
C THR A 56 -9.06 -28.19 -15.12
N ILE A 57 -9.11 -26.86 -15.21
CA ILE A 57 -9.66 -26.00 -14.17
C ILE A 57 -10.96 -25.34 -14.65
N ARG A 58 -11.85 -24.99 -13.72
CA ARG A 58 -13.03 -24.20 -14.07
C ARG A 58 -12.58 -22.81 -14.53
N ASN A 59 -13.23 -22.29 -15.56
CA ASN A 59 -12.97 -20.94 -16.04
C ASN A 59 -13.66 -19.90 -15.13
N SER A 60 -13.17 -19.75 -13.91
CA SER A 60 -13.65 -18.74 -12.95
C SER A 60 -12.46 -18.08 -12.24
N PRO A 61 -12.53 -16.76 -11.96
CA PRO A 61 -11.46 -16.05 -11.25
C PRO A 61 -11.02 -16.74 -9.95
N ASP A 62 -11.96 -17.17 -9.11
CA ASP A 62 -11.65 -17.84 -7.85
C ASP A 62 -10.95 -19.18 -8.04
N ALA A 63 -11.39 -20.00 -9.00
CA ALA A 63 -10.71 -21.27 -9.28
C ALA A 63 -9.26 -21.06 -9.71
N ILE A 64 -8.95 -19.99 -10.45
CA ILE A 64 -7.56 -19.71 -10.85
C ILE A 64 -6.72 -19.30 -9.64
N VAL A 65 -7.29 -18.52 -8.72
CA VAL A 65 -6.65 -18.15 -7.45
C VAL A 65 -6.38 -19.40 -6.61
N ASP A 66 -7.38 -20.25 -6.42
CA ASP A 66 -7.27 -21.49 -5.63
C ASP A 66 -6.12 -22.37 -6.12
N GLU A 67 -5.98 -22.48 -7.44
CA GLU A 67 -4.97 -23.33 -8.07
C GLU A 67 -3.57 -22.79 -7.88
N TYR A 68 -3.40 -21.48 -8.02
CA TYR A 68 -2.09 -20.89 -7.79
C TYR A 68 -1.70 -20.93 -6.29
N ILE A 69 -2.65 -20.72 -5.37
CA ILE A 69 -2.43 -20.90 -3.93
C ILE A 69 -2.04 -22.35 -3.60
N ASP A 70 -2.72 -23.34 -4.16
CA ASP A 70 -2.37 -24.76 -3.99
C ASP A 70 -0.96 -25.07 -4.54
N MET A 71 -0.58 -24.46 -5.67
CA MET A 71 0.77 -24.57 -6.20
C MET A 71 1.82 -23.97 -5.26
N LEU A 72 1.57 -22.79 -4.69
CA LEU A 72 2.47 -22.17 -3.70
C LEU A 72 2.58 -23.03 -2.44
N LYS A 73 1.46 -23.55 -1.93
CA LYS A 73 1.43 -24.49 -0.80
C LYS A 73 2.28 -25.76 -1.05
N LYS A 74 2.38 -26.18 -2.32
CA LYS A 74 3.18 -27.33 -2.75
C LYS A 74 4.63 -26.98 -3.11
N GLY A 75 5.06 -25.75 -2.87
CA GLY A 75 6.45 -25.31 -3.11
C GLY A 75 6.75 -24.95 -4.56
N TYR A 76 5.75 -24.52 -5.34
CA TYR A 76 5.99 -24.03 -6.70
C TYR A 76 6.92 -22.81 -6.75
N ALA A 77 6.83 -21.94 -5.75
CA ALA A 77 7.70 -20.79 -5.54
C ALA A 77 7.81 -20.49 -4.03
N SER A 78 8.82 -19.71 -3.62
CA SER A 78 8.96 -19.28 -2.23
C SER A 78 7.79 -18.37 -1.83
N ILE A 79 7.08 -18.72 -0.75
CA ILE A 79 5.97 -17.92 -0.22
C ILE A 79 6.48 -16.56 0.27
N GLU A 80 7.68 -16.51 0.84
CA GLU A 80 8.32 -15.26 1.28
C GLU A 80 8.66 -14.35 0.09
N GLU A 81 9.22 -14.91 -0.98
CA GLU A 81 9.45 -14.14 -2.22
C GLU A 81 8.13 -13.72 -2.87
N GLN A 82 7.07 -14.52 -2.78
CA GLN A 82 5.75 -14.10 -3.25
C GLN A 82 5.20 -12.95 -2.41
N ILE A 83 5.33 -12.98 -1.09
CA ILE A 83 5.00 -11.84 -0.21
C ILE A 83 5.79 -10.59 -0.65
N ASP A 84 7.08 -10.74 -0.93
CA ASP A 84 7.94 -9.65 -1.40
C ASP A 84 7.59 -9.17 -2.81
N ILE A 85 7.07 -10.01 -3.70
CA ILE A 85 6.54 -9.57 -4.99
C ILE A 85 5.21 -8.84 -4.80
N PHE A 86 4.32 -9.39 -3.97
CA PHE A 86 3.06 -8.75 -3.57
C PHE A 86 3.27 -7.45 -2.82
N GLY A 87 4.36 -7.31 -2.07
CA GLY A 87 4.73 -6.14 -1.27
C GLY A 87 5.61 -5.16 -2.06
N GLY A 88 6.49 -5.68 -2.89
CA GLY A 88 7.52 -4.96 -3.64
C GLY A 88 7.00 -4.27 -4.89
N ASP A 89 6.03 -4.86 -5.60
CA ASP A 89 5.36 -4.15 -6.71
C ASP A 89 4.47 -3.00 -6.20
N LYS A 90 4.01 -3.07 -4.93
CA LYS A 90 3.26 -1.94 -4.33
C LYS A 90 4.12 -0.70 -4.21
N ALA A 91 5.38 -0.83 -3.80
CA ALA A 91 6.27 0.32 -3.65
C ALA A 91 6.48 1.02 -5.00
N SER A 92 6.82 0.26 -6.04
CA SER A 92 7.01 0.79 -7.39
C SER A 92 5.72 1.34 -8.02
N ARG A 93 4.56 0.75 -7.75
CA ARG A 93 3.26 1.28 -8.19
C ARG A 93 2.87 2.55 -7.44
N VAL A 94 3.06 2.60 -6.13
CA VAL A 94 2.83 3.81 -5.33
C VAL A 94 3.75 4.92 -5.84
N GLU A 95 5.03 4.64 -6.05
CA GLU A 95 5.99 5.61 -6.57
C GLU A 95 5.60 6.11 -7.97
N SER A 96 5.34 5.21 -8.92
CA SER A 96 4.97 5.60 -10.29
C SER A 96 3.66 6.37 -10.35
N THR A 97 2.65 5.97 -9.58
CA THR A 97 1.36 6.66 -9.46
C THR A 97 1.52 8.03 -8.81
N ALA A 98 2.26 8.10 -7.69
CA ALA A 98 2.55 9.35 -7.01
C ALA A 98 3.30 10.31 -7.94
N ARG A 99 4.28 9.83 -8.71
CA ARG A 99 5.03 10.63 -9.68
C ARG A 99 4.14 11.25 -10.77
N ILE A 100 3.16 10.50 -11.28
CA ILE A 100 2.19 11.01 -12.26
C ILE A 100 1.29 12.09 -11.62
N ARG A 101 0.81 11.84 -10.40
CA ARG A 101 -0.04 12.79 -9.67
C ARG A 101 0.71 14.05 -9.26
N PHE A 102 1.96 13.94 -8.81
CA PHE A 102 2.83 15.08 -8.50
C PHE A 102 3.02 16.01 -9.69
N LYS A 103 3.12 15.49 -10.93
CA LYS A 103 3.18 16.36 -12.15
C LYS A 103 1.94 17.22 -12.35
N LYS A 104 0.81 16.83 -11.75
CA LYS A 104 -0.48 17.54 -11.82
C LYS A 104 -0.81 18.28 -10.53
N PHE A 105 0.00 18.11 -9.48
CA PHE A 105 -0.23 18.71 -8.17
C PHE A 105 0.08 20.21 -8.26
N ALA A 106 -0.89 21.04 -7.87
CA ALA A 106 -0.81 22.50 -8.02
C ALA A 106 0.09 23.18 -6.97
N GLY A 107 0.75 22.39 -6.11
CA GLY A 107 1.49 22.87 -4.94
C GLY A 107 0.59 22.91 -3.70
N GLY A 108 1.23 22.97 -2.53
CA GLY A 108 0.54 22.91 -1.25
C GLY A 108 1.47 22.43 -0.13
N THR A 109 0.89 22.10 1.01
CA THR A 109 1.60 21.54 2.15
C THR A 109 1.89 20.05 1.96
N PHE A 110 2.66 19.47 2.87
CA PHE A 110 2.84 18.02 2.92
C PHE A 110 1.51 17.27 3.13
N ILE A 111 0.57 17.85 3.89
CA ILE A 111 -0.78 17.31 4.09
C ILE A 111 -1.54 17.25 2.76
N ASP A 112 -1.46 18.33 1.97
CA ASP A 112 -2.10 18.39 0.65
C ASP A 112 -1.52 17.34 -0.30
N ALA A 113 -0.20 17.10 -0.24
CA ALA A 113 0.41 16.01 -1.00
C ALA A 113 -0.05 14.62 -0.53
N LEU A 114 -0.17 14.38 0.79
CA LEU A 114 -0.70 13.11 1.30
C LEU A 114 -2.12 12.85 0.80
N ARG A 115 -2.97 13.87 0.80
CA ARG A 115 -4.35 13.78 0.32
C ARG A 115 -4.44 13.62 -1.20
N GLU A 116 -3.83 14.52 -1.96
CA GLU A 116 -4.04 14.60 -3.41
C GLU A 116 -3.15 13.66 -4.22
N VAL A 117 -1.92 13.43 -3.74
CA VAL A 117 -0.95 12.58 -4.44
C VAL A 117 -1.03 11.15 -3.93
N TYR A 118 -1.02 10.96 -2.61
CA TYR A 118 -1.04 9.64 -2.00
C TYR A 118 -2.43 9.10 -1.68
N ASN A 119 -3.49 9.92 -1.85
CA ASN A 119 -4.88 9.53 -1.60
C ASN A 119 -5.09 8.96 -0.18
N VAL A 120 -4.47 9.62 0.81
CA VAL A 120 -4.69 9.34 2.22
C VAL A 120 -5.99 10.02 2.65
N GLU A 121 -6.86 9.26 3.31
CA GLU A 121 -8.12 9.78 3.87
C GLU A 121 -7.85 10.77 5.01
N GLU A 122 -8.68 11.80 5.15
CA GLU A 122 -8.43 12.94 6.06
C GLU A 122 -8.22 12.50 7.53
N ASP A 123 -8.97 11.50 7.99
CA ASP A 123 -8.86 10.93 9.34
C ASP A 123 -7.61 10.06 9.55
N GLU A 124 -6.97 9.61 8.47
CA GLU A 124 -5.74 8.81 8.50
C GLU A 124 -4.47 9.65 8.42
N ILE A 125 -4.55 10.91 7.99
CA ILE A 125 -3.40 11.79 7.75
C ILE A 125 -2.57 11.97 9.03
N MET A 126 -3.19 12.42 10.12
CA MET A 126 -2.46 12.71 11.37
C MET A 126 -1.86 11.45 12.01
N PRO A 127 -2.58 10.31 12.11
CA PRO A 127 -1.99 9.04 12.53
C PRO A 127 -0.81 8.60 11.66
N LEU A 128 -0.89 8.78 10.34
CA LEU A 128 0.18 8.42 9.41
C LEU A 128 1.43 9.28 9.64
N ILE A 129 1.27 10.59 9.79
CA ILE A 129 2.37 11.51 10.11
C ILE A 129 3.04 11.10 11.41
N GLY A 130 2.26 10.79 12.46
CA GLY A 130 2.81 10.33 13.74
C GLY A 130 3.67 9.07 13.61
N ARG A 131 3.21 8.06 12.85
CA ARG A 131 4.00 6.85 12.57
C ARG A 131 5.25 7.14 11.76
N TYR A 132 5.14 8.00 10.74
CA TYR A 132 6.26 8.39 9.90
C TYR A 132 7.35 9.09 10.72
N LEU A 133 6.98 10.10 11.50
CA LEU A 133 7.93 10.81 12.37
C LEU A 133 8.56 9.88 13.41
N GLY A 134 7.79 8.96 13.98
CA GLY A 134 8.30 7.96 14.92
C GLY A 134 9.26 6.93 14.30
N SER A 135 9.23 6.75 12.97
CA SER A 135 10.13 5.85 12.24
C SER A 135 11.48 6.47 11.89
N LEU A 136 11.62 7.79 12.03
CA LEU A 136 12.86 8.50 11.76
C LEU A 136 13.83 8.29 12.93
N GLU A 137 14.78 7.36 12.78
CA GLU A 137 15.91 7.23 13.70
C GLU A 137 16.92 8.37 13.45
N SER A 138 17.19 9.20 14.46
CA SER A 138 17.98 10.44 14.29
C SER A 138 19.47 10.23 14.54
N GLN A 139 20.29 10.60 13.56
CA GLN A 139 21.44 11.48 13.83
C GLN A 139 21.26 12.92 13.33
N VAL A 140 20.32 13.20 12.41
CA VAL A 140 20.07 14.57 11.92
C VAL A 140 18.59 14.73 11.55
N PHE A 141 17.71 14.74 12.55
CA PHE A 141 16.40 15.40 12.43
C PHE A 141 16.03 15.99 13.78
N SER A 142 16.27 17.29 13.96
CA SER A 142 15.82 18.05 15.13
C SER A 142 15.00 19.25 14.65
N TYR A 143 13.69 19.19 14.85
CA TYR A 143 12.86 20.39 14.86
C TYR A 143 12.53 20.66 16.32
N THR A 144 13.15 21.68 16.90
CA THR A 144 12.84 22.07 18.27
C THR A 144 11.54 22.87 18.23
N ILE A 145 10.42 22.20 18.53
CA ILE A 145 9.20 22.90 18.95
C ILE A 145 9.45 23.30 20.40
N ASP A 146 10.11 24.42 20.57
CA ASP A 146 10.29 25.05 21.86
C ASP A 146 9.27 26.18 22.03
N GLN A 147 9.13 26.62 23.28
CA GLN A 147 8.24 27.73 23.63
C GLN A 147 8.54 28.98 22.79
N GLU A 148 9.80 29.22 22.44
CA GLU A 148 10.24 30.40 21.70
C GLU A 148 9.84 30.34 20.21
N SER A 149 9.90 29.17 19.57
CA SER A 149 9.44 28.99 18.19
C SER A 149 7.92 29.08 18.09
N PHE A 150 7.19 28.55 19.08
CA PHE A 150 5.74 28.73 19.15
C PHE A 150 5.34 30.18 19.44
N GLN A 151 6.03 30.88 20.36
CA GLN A 151 5.79 32.31 20.61
C GLN A 151 6.02 33.15 19.36
N ARG A 152 7.13 32.94 18.64
CA ARG A 152 7.38 33.64 17.37
C ARG A 152 6.29 33.37 16.34
N TYR A 153 5.79 32.15 16.27
CA TYR A 153 4.65 31.82 15.41
C TYR A 153 3.40 32.63 15.80
N LEU A 154 3.04 32.66 17.09
CA LEU A 154 1.90 33.45 17.57
C LEU A 154 2.07 34.95 17.30
N GLU A 155 3.25 35.50 17.54
CA GLU A 155 3.55 36.91 17.26
C GLU A 155 3.44 37.24 15.76
N SER A 156 3.80 36.28 14.91
CA SER A 156 3.69 36.43 13.45
C SER A 156 2.29 36.15 12.90
N ASN A 157 1.37 35.63 13.71
CA ASN A 157 0.03 35.21 13.31
C ASN A 157 -1.03 35.73 14.28
N VAL A 158 -1.49 36.96 14.03
CA VAL A 158 -2.44 37.69 14.88
C VAL A 158 -3.78 36.95 15.03
N GLU A 159 -4.24 36.25 14.00
CA GLU A 159 -5.51 35.49 14.06
C GLU A 159 -5.41 34.32 15.05
N GLU A 160 -4.31 33.55 15.01
CA GLU A 160 -4.10 32.47 15.96
C GLU A 160 -3.81 33.02 17.36
N LEU A 161 -3.10 34.14 17.48
CA LEU A 161 -2.88 34.81 18.76
C LEU A 161 -4.21 35.20 19.43
N ASP A 162 -5.14 35.81 18.69
CA ASP A 162 -6.46 36.18 19.19
C ASP A 162 -7.29 34.94 19.58
N ALA A 163 -7.19 33.86 18.80
CA ALA A 163 -7.83 32.59 19.11
C ALA A 163 -7.28 31.97 20.41
N GLN A 164 -5.96 31.97 20.60
CA GLN A 164 -5.31 31.49 21.82
C GLN A 164 -5.66 32.35 23.02
N PHE A 165 -5.72 33.69 22.85
CA PHE A 165 -6.13 34.59 23.91
C PHE A 165 -7.54 34.28 24.40
N LYS A 166 -8.50 34.05 23.50
CA LYS A 166 -9.86 33.62 23.88
C LYS A 166 -9.85 32.31 24.65
N ARG A 167 -9.15 31.27 24.13
CA ARG A 167 -9.02 29.96 24.81
C ARG A 167 -8.39 30.06 26.20
N PHE A 168 -7.55 31.06 26.44
CA PHE A 168 -6.86 31.26 27.72
C PHE A 168 -7.69 32.06 28.73
N MET A 169 -8.57 32.93 28.24
CA MET A 169 -9.40 33.81 29.07
C MET A 169 -10.78 33.19 29.39
N ASP A 170 -11.20 32.19 28.62
CA ASP A 170 -12.34 31.30 28.91
C ASP A 170 -11.94 30.17 29.88
#